data_AF-A0A970ZYM6-F1
#
_entry.id   AF-A0A970ZYM6-F1
#
_cell.length_a   1.000
_cell.length_b   1.000
_cell.length_c   1.000
_cell.angle_alpha   90.00
_cell.angle_beta   90.00
_cell.angle_gamma   90.00
#
_symmetry.space_group_name_H-M   'P 1'
#
loop_
_entity.id
_entity.type
_entity.pdbx_description
1 polymer ?
#
loop_
_entity_poly.entity_id
_entity_poly.type
_entity_poly.pdbx_seq_one_letter_code
_entity_poly.pdbx_strand_id
1 'polypeptide(L)' 'MERFDVVRLLPLLAPLVLLQLGLLVAALWDLYHRERVRGGNKIVWAAIIVLVNLLGPLAYYLFGRED' A
#
# COMPACT_ATOMS: atom_id res chain seq x y z
N MET A 1 -29.10 6.44 -22.77
CA MET A 1 -28.00 6.30 -21.79
C MET A 1 -27.01 5.32 -22.36
N GLU A 2 -25.79 5.76 -22.67
CA GLU A 2 -24.72 4.81 -22.98
C GLU A 2 -24.46 3.96 -21.74
N ARG A 3 -24.50 2.64 -21.91
CA ARG A 3 -24.23 1.71 -20.83
C ARG A 3 -22.71 1.70 -20.63
N PHE A 4 -22.27 2.15 -19.46
CA PHE A 4 -20.87 2.05 -19.08
C PHE A 4 -20.48 0.57 -19.01
N ASP A 5 -19.70 0.11 -19.99
CA ASP A 5 -19.16 -1.24 -20.01
C ASP A 5 -17.96 -1.31 -19.07
N VAL A 6 -18.17 -1.81 -17.84
CA VAL A 6 -17.11 -1.97 -16.82
C VAL A 6 -15.89 -2.72 -17.36
N VAL A 7 -16.10 -3.67 -18.27
CA VAL A 7 -15.04 -4.44 -18.94
C VAL A 7 -14.07 -3.54 -19.71
N ARG A 8 -14.53 -2.42 -20.28
CA ARG A 8 -13.66 -1.46 -20.98
C ARG A 8 -12.75 -0.68 -20.02
N LEU A 9 -13.10 -0.59 -18.73
CA LEU A 9 -12.32 0.12 -17.72
C LEU A 9 -11.24 -0.76 -17.09
N LEU A 10 -11.37 -2.09 -17.15
CA LEU A 10 -10.41 -3.03 -16.53
C LEU A 10 -8.95 -2.80 -16.95
N PRO A 11 -8.61 -2.62 -18.25
CA PRO A 11 -7.22 -2.39 -18.66
C PRO A 11 -6.65 -1.07 -18.11
N LEU A 12 -7.51 -0.06 -17.91
CA LEU A 12 -7.12 1.24 -17.38
C LEU A 12 -6.89 1.17 -15.86
N LEU A 13 -7.63 0.32 -15.15
CA LEU A 13 -7.47 0.09 -13.71
C LEU A 13 -6.32 -0.86 -13.37
N ALA A 14 -5.99 -1.78 -14.27
CA ALA A 14 -4.90 -2.74 -14.11
C ALA A 14 -3.57 -2.11 -13.61
N PRO A 15 -3.04 -1.02 -14.20
CA PRO A 15 -1.82 -0.40 -13.69
C PRO A 15 -1.96 0.15 -12.27
N LEU A 16 -3.13 0.70 -11.91
CA LEU A 16 -3.37 1.23 -10.57
C LEU A 16 -3.41 0.09 -9.53
N VAL A 17 -4.06 -1.03 -9.87
CA VAL A 17 -4.10 -2.22 -9.01
C VAL A 17 -2.71 -2.84 -8.86
N LEU A 18 -1.94 -2.96 -9.95
CA LEU A 18 -0.57 -3.47 -9.89
C LEU A 18 0.34 -2.57 -9.04
N LEU A 19 0.22 -1.25 -9.19
CA LEU A 19 0.91 -0.28 -8.36
C LEU A 19 0.54 -0.46 -6.88
N GLN A 20 -0.76 -0.55 -6.58
CA GLN A 20 -1.23 -0.73 -5.21
C GLN A 20 -0.71 -2.02 -4.57
N LEU A 21 -0.79 -3.15 -5.28
CA LEU A 21 -0.29 -4.44 -4.79
C LEU A 21 1.23 -4.43 -4.65
N GLY A 22 1.96 -3.86 -5.61
CA GLY A 22 3.41 -3.73 -5.54
C GLY A 22 3.83 -2.88 -4.33
N LEU A 23 3.17 -1.75 -4.10
CA LEU A 23 3.44 -0.85 -2.98
C LEU A 23 3.15 -1.53 -1.63
N LEU A 24 2.02 -2.27 -1.55
CA LEU A 24 1.62 -3.03 -0.38
C LEU A 24 2.65 -4.11 -0.02
N VAL A 25 3.01 -4.95 -0.99
CA VAL A 25 3.98 -6.03 -0.78
C VAL A 25 5.35 -5.45 -0.40
N ALA A 26 5.81 -4.43 -1.11
CA ALA A 26 7.08 -3.79 -0.81
C ALA A 26 7.09 -3.18 0.62
N ALA A 27 6.01 -2.52 1.04
CA ALA A 27 5.95 -1.91 2.37
C ALA A 27 5.93 -2.96 3.49
N LEU A 28 5.18 -4.05 3.32
CA LEU A 28 5.20 -5.16 4.27
C LEU A 28 6.56 -5.86 4.32
N TRP A 29 7.22 -6.02 3.17
CA TRP A 29 8.57 -6.55 3.09
C TRP A 29 9.58 -5.66 3.84
N ASP A 30 9.58 -4.36 3.57
CA ASP A 30 10.45 -3.38 4.25
C ASP A 30 10.18 -3.37 5.77
N LEU A 31 8.90 -3.35 6.18
CA LEU A 31 8.51 -3.40 7.59
C LEU A 31 9.00 -4.65 8.32
N TYR A 32 8.90 -5.81 7.67
CA TYR A 32 9.36 -7.06 8.25
C TYR A 32 10.87 -7.04 8.51
N HIS A 33 11.65 -6.56 7.55
CA HIS A 33 13.11 -6.59 7.57
C HIS A 33 13.75 -5.49 8.42
N ARG A 34 13.06 -4.37 8.70
CA ARG A 34 13.62 -3.31 9.56
C ARG A 34 13.68 -3.72 11.02
N GLU A 35 14.71 -3.36 11.75
CA GLU A 35 14.75 -3.61 13.20
C GLU A 35 13.89 -2.61 13.99
N ARG A 36 13.87 -1.36 13.53
CA ARG A 36 13.17 -0.24 14.17
C ARG A 36 12.23 0.46 13.21
N VAL A 37 11.15 1.00 13.76
CA VAL A 37 10.14 1.78 13.06
C VAL A 37 9.67 2.88 13.98
N ARG A 38 9.14 3.96 13.41
CA ARG A 38 8.68 5.10 14.18
C ARG A 38 7.61 4.68 15.19
N GLY A 39 7.85 4.99 16.47
CA GLY A 39 6.98 4.59 17.57
C GLY A 39 7.16 3.15 18.05
N GLY A 40 8.14 2.41 17.51
CA GLY A 40 8.57 1.10 18.01
C GLY A 40 7.61 -0.07 17.80
N ASN A 41 6.43 0.16 17.20
CA ASN A 41 5.40 -0.87 17.05
C ASN A 41 5.15 -1.23 15.58
N LYS A 42 5.77 -2.32 15.13
CA LYS A 42 5.58 -2.84 13.77
C LYS A 42 4.16 -3.28 13.48
N ILE A 43 3.42 -3.77 14.47
CA ILE A 43 2.05 -4.27 14.28
C ILE A 43 1.12 -3.12 13.88
N VAL A 44 1.28 -1.95 14.52
CA VAL A 44 0.52 -0.74 14.17
C VAL A 44 0.79 -0.33 12.72
N TRP A 45 2.06 -0.34 12.30
CA TRP A 45 2.41 -0.03 10.91
C TRP A 45 1.86 -1.06 9.92
N ALA A 46 1.90 -2.35 10.24
CA ALA A 46 1.29 -3.39 9.41
C ALA A 46 -0.22 -3.16 9.24
N ALA A 47 -0.93 -2.81 10.31
CA ALA A 47 -2.35 -2.50 10.25
C ALA A 47 -2.61 -1.26 9.37
N ILE A 48 -1.82 -0.20 9.50
CA ILE A 48 -1.93 1.00 8.65
C ILE A 48 -1.71 0.64 7.18
N ILE A 49 -0.66 -0.13 6.87
CA ILE A 49 -0.30 -0.55 5.52
C ILE A 49 -1.44 -1.34 4.86
N VAL A 50 -2.08 -2.26 5.59
CA VAL A 50 -3.12 -3.14 5.02
C VAL A 50 -4.50 -2.46 4.97
N LEU A 51 -4.87 -1.68 5.98
CA LEU A 51 -6.24 -1.16 6.13
C LEU A 51 -6.48 0.16 5.38
N VAL A 52 -5.44 0.95 5.13
CA VAL A 52 -5.59 2.31 4.56
C VAL A 52 -5.31 2.32 3.04
N ASN A 53 -5.40 1.17 2.37
CA ASN A 53 -5.20 1.02 0.92
C ASN A 53 -3.91 1.70 0.45
N LEU A 54 -3.91 2.47 -0.64
CA LEU A 54 -2.72 3.11 -1.19
C LEU A 54 -2.05 4.09 -0.20
N LEU A 55 -2.83 4.73 0.67
CA LEU A 55 -2.30 5.68 1.65
C LEU A 55 -1.53 4.99 2.78
N GLY A 56 -1.84 3.74 3.11
CA GLY A 56 -1.17 2.98 4.16
C GLY A 56 0.32 2.77 3.91
N PRO A 57 0.71 2.09 2.80
CA PRO A 57 2.10 1.95 2.39
C PRO A 57 2.80 3.30 2.20
N LEU A 58 2.14 4.30 1.60
CA LEU A 58 2.73 5.64 1.44
C LEU A 58 3.02 6.30 2.79
N ALA A 59 2.09 6.26 3.73
CA ALA A 59 2.29 6.81 5.07
C ALA A 59 3.42 6.09 5.81
N TYR A 60 3.53 4.76 5.66
CA TYR A 60 4.65 3.99 6.20
C TYR A 60 6.00 4.46 5.61
N TYR A 61 6.09 4.60 4.30
CA TYR A 61 7.33 5.05 3.67
C TYR A 61 7.73 6.47 4.05
N LEU A 62 6.75 7.37 4.19
CA LEU A 62 6.99 8.79 4.50
C LEU A 62 7.24 9.04 5.99
N PHE A 63 6.60 8.30 6.88
CA PHE A 63 6.59 8.60 8.31
C PHE A 63 6.97 7.43 9.21
N GLY A 64 6.75 6.20 8.78
CA GLY A 64 6.93 5.00 9.61
C GLY A 64 8.32 4.41 9.57
N ARG A 65 9.07 4.65 8.49
CA ARG A 65 10.48 4.29 8.41
C ARG A 65 11.30 5.18 9.32
N GLU A 66 12.07 4.55 10.19
CA GLU A 66 13.26 5.17 10.77
C GLU A 66 14.43 4.71 9.89
N ASP A 67 15.13 5.67 9.31
CA ASP A 67 16.43 5.44 8.69
C ASP A 67 17.52 5.29 9.77
#